data_AF-A0A3D3X6U0-F1
#
_entry.id   AF-A0A3D3X6U0-F1
#
_cell.length_a   1.000
_cell.length_b   1.000
_cell.length_c   1.000
_cell.angle_alpha   90.00
_cell.angle_beta   90.00
_cell.angle_gamma   90.00
#
_symmetry.space_group_name_H-M   'P 1'
#
loop_
_entity.id
_entity.type
_entity.pdbx_description
1 polymer ?
#
loop_
_entity_poly.entity_id
_entity_poly.type
_entity_poly.pdbx_seq_one_letter_code
_entity_poly.pdbx_strand_id
1 'polypeptide(L)'
;MDKYTIDELHPDRLFPSDPSIRSVSREIYQEVKDLPIISPHGHTNPEWFAENENFSNATDLFLIPDHYLFRMLYSQGIPLESLGIARLDGIEVEKDHRKTWKTFAENYFLFRGTPSRIWFEHALHEVLGIELHLNPKTADKIYDEINDKLAQEFFQPRTLFDRFNIEVLA
;
A
#
# COMPACT_ATOMS: atom_id res chain seq x y z
N MET A 1 6.58 21.49 -12.47
CA MET A 1 6.23 20.35 -11.60
C MET A 1 4.80 19.97 -11.91
N ASP A 2 4.55 18.70 -12.22
CA ASP A 2 3.19 18.22 -12.42
C ASP A 2 2.42 18.39 -11.10
N LYS A 3 1.22 18.97 -11.16
CA LYS A 3 0.39 19.30 -9.98
C LYS A 3 -0.13 18.08 -9.19
N TYR A 4 0.40 16.90 -9.48
CA TYR A 4 -0.03 15.60 -8.98
C TYR A 4 1.12 14.74 -8.45
N THR A 5 2.34 15.25 -8.43
CA THR A 5 3.50 14.57 -7.85
C THR A 5 3.40 14.60 -6.31
N ILE A 6 3.68 13.47 -5.67
CA ILE A 6 4.01 13.38 -4.25
C ILE A 6 5.27 14.21 -4.06
N ASP A 7 5.17 15.35 -3.37
CA ASP A 7 6.36 15.96 -2.80
C ASP A 7 7.04 14.87 -1.94
N GLU A 8 8.35 14.65 -2.12
CA GLU A 8 9.16 13.65 -1.42
C GLU A 8 8.64 13.41 0.00
N LEU A 9 8.36 12.13 0.34
CA LEU A 9 7.83 11.80 1.67
C LEU A 9 8.76 12.38 2.73
N HIS A 10 8.26 13.38 3.46
CA HIS A 10 9.12 14.18 4.33
C HIS A 10 9.98 13.28 5.24
N PRO A 11 11.31 13.47 5.29
CA PRO A 11 12.20 12.55 6.00
C PRO A 11 11.93 12.52 7.52
N ASP A 12 11.44 13.64 8.07
CA ASP A 12 11.00 13.76 9.48
C ASP A 12 9.50 13.52 9.69
N ARG A 13 8.80 12.84 8.77
CA ARG A 13 7.39 12.50 8.96
C ARG A 13 7.19 11.76 10.28
N LEU A 14 6.07 12.03 10.96
CA LEU A 14 5.70 11.50 12.29
C LEU A 14 6.52 12.02 13.47
N PHE A 15 7.60 12.79 13.26
CA PHE A 15 8.31 13.44 14.37
C PHE A 15 7.58 14.68 14.88
N PRO A 16 7.75 15.03 16.17
CA PRO A 16 7.21 16.26 16.73
C PRO A 16 7.62 17.53 15.95
N SER A 17 6.79 18.57 16.02
CA SER A 17 7.07 19.86 15.38
C SER A 17 8.11 20.69 16.12
N ASP A 18 8.27 20.47 17.43
CA ASP A 18 9.30 21.12 18.24
C ASP A 18 10.71 20.76 17.71
N PRO A 19 11.54 21.76 17.36
CA PRO A 19 12.85 21.49 16.75
C PRO A 19 13.81 20.70 17.63
N SER A 20 13.78 20.93 18.94
CA SER A 20 14.68 20.25 19.88
C SER A 20 14.31 18.77 20.00
N ILE A 21 13.00 18.47 20.12
CA ILE A 21 12.49 17.10 20.20
C ILE A 21 12.66 16.38 18.86
N ARG A 22 12.42 17.06 17.73
CA ARG A 22 12.60 16.50 16.39
C ARG A 22 14.05 16.09 16.15
N SER A 23 15.01 16.90 16.61
CA SER A 23 16.44 16.58 16.47
C SER A 23 16.80 15.27 17.16
N VAL A 24 16.36 15.09 18.40
CA VAL A 24 16.58 13.86 19.17
C VAL A 24 15.85 12.67 18.53
N SER A 25 14.61 12.88 18.07
CA SER A 25 13.83 11.84 17.37
C SER A 25 14.55 11.33 16.11
N ARG A 26 15.15 12.25 15.35
CA ARG A 26 15.93 11.92 14.16
C ARG A 26 17.17 11.11 14.50
N GLU A 27 17.93 11.53 15.51
CA GLU A 27 19.14 10.81 15.96
C GLU A 27 18.81 9.37 16.33
N ILE A 28 17.80 9.16 17.18
CA ILE A 28 17.36 7.81 17.58
C ILE A 28 16.91 7.00 16.36
N TYR A 29 16.13 7.60 15.45
CA TYR A 29 15.66 6.89 14.26
C TYR A 29 16.80 6.46 13.32
N GLN A 30 17.83 7.30 13.11
CA GLN A 30 18.96 6.94 12.25
C GLN A 30 19.70 5.70 12.76
N GLU A 31 19.78 5.49 14.08
CA GLU A 31 20.43 4.33 14.68
C GLU A 31 19.63 3.02 14.51
N VAL A 32 18.32 3.10 14.23
CA VAL A 32 17.43 1.92 14.24
C VAL A 32 16.72 1.64 12.92
N LYS A 33 16.65 2.60 11.99
CA LYS A 33 15.82 2.51 10.78
C LYS A 33 16.22 1.37 9.83
N ASP A 34 17.48 0.94 9.87
CA ASP A 34 18.05 -0.07 8.97
C ASP A 34 18.18 -1.45 9.67
N LEU A 35 17.72 -1.58 10.91
CA LEU A 35 17.70 -2.86 11.61
C LEU A 35 16.76 -3.86 10.92
N PRO A 36 17.04 -5.17 10.99
CA PRO A 36 16.15 -6.18 10.43
C PRO A 36 14.74 -6.13 11.03
N ILE A 37 13.75 -6.39 10.18
CA ILE A 37 12.35 -6.45 10.61
C ILE A 37 12.10 -7.79 11.30
N ILE A 38 11.69 -7.72 12.56
CA ILE A 38 11.13 -8.85 13.30
C ILE A 38 9.63 -8.66 13.33
N SER A 39 8.90 -9.49 12.56
CA SER A 39 7.44 -9.55 12.51
C SER A 39 6.97 -10.86 13.18
N PRO A 40 6.85 -10.90 14.52
CA PRO A 40 6.61 -12.13 15.26
C PRO A 40 5.14 -12.56 15.26
N HIS A 41 4.27 -11.80 14.61
CA HIS A 41 2.86 -12.11 14.46
C HIS A 41 2.27 -11.40 13.24
N GLY A 42 1.73 -12.15 12.30
CA GLY A 42 1.04 -11.65 11.13
C GLY A 42 0.06 -12.67 10.54
N HIS A 43 -0.46 -12.31 9.36
CA HIS A 43 -1.46 -13.10 8.63
C HIS A 43 -1.16 -13.13 7.13
N THR A 44 0.11 -13.02 6.74
CA THR A 44 0.52 -13.17 5.33
C THR A 44 0.27 -14.60 4.86
N ASN A 45 -0.10 -14.79 3.59
CA ASN A 45 -0.28 -16.13 3.06
C ASN A 45 1.09 -16.83 2.89
N PRO A 46 1.38 -17.95 3.58
CA PRO A 46 2.65 -18.66 3.43
C PRO A 46 2.88 -19.20 2.01
N GLU A 47 1.80 -19.45 1.25
CA GLU A 47 1.87 -19.93 -0.13
C GLU A 47 2.59 -18.95 -1.06
N TRP A 48 2.50 -17.64 -0.80
CA TRP A 48 3.24 -16.61 -1.55
C TRP A 48 4.75 -16.89 -1.56
N PHE A 49 5.30 -17.29 -0.41
CA PHE A 49 6.72 -17.59 -0.30
C PHE A 49 7.05 -19.02 -0.72
N ALA A 50 6.10 -19.95 -0.64
CA ALA A 50 6.29 -21.32 -1.09
C ALA A 50 6.41 -21.40 -2.62
N GLU A 51 5.47 -20.79 -3.34
CA GLU A 51 5.41 -20.81 -4.81
C GLU A 51 6.24 -19.69 -5.44
N ASN A 52 6.39 -18.55 -4.73
CA ASN A 52 7.16 -17.39 -5.19
C ASN A 52 6.70 -16.83 -6.55
N GLU A 53 5.41 -16.97 -6.86
CA GLU A 53 4.80 -16.36 -8.04
C GLU A 53 4.63 -14.85 -7.87
N ASN A 54 4.63 -14.12 -8.98
CA ASN A 54 4.35 -12.68 -8.99
C ASN A 54 2.92 -12.38 -8.52
N PHE A 55 2.73 -11.26 -7.82
CA PHE A 55 1.40 -10.77 -7.47
C PHE A 55 0.62 -10.36 -8.74
N SER A 56 -0.70 -10.52 -8.73
CA SER A 56 -1.56 -10.38 -9.92
C SER A 56 -1.70 -8.93 -10.40
N ASN A 57 -2.30 -8.05 -9.58
CA ASN A 57 -2.54 -6.65 -9.92
C ASN A 57 -2.70 -5.78 -8.66
N ALA A 58 -2.69 -4.46 -8.86
CA ALA A 58 -2.80 -3.46 -7.80
C ALA A 58 -4.03 -3.65 -6.89
N THR A 59 -5.18 -4.00 -7.46
CA THR A 59 -6.44 -4.15 -6.71
C THR A 59 -6.42 -5.39 -5.82
N ASP A 60 -5.95 -6.50 -6.36
CA ASP A 60 -5.82 -7.77 -5.62
C ASP A 60 -4.76 -7.70 -4.52
N LEU A 61 -3.70 -6.91 -4.72
CA LEU A 61 -2.65 -6.75 -3.73
C LEU A 61 -3.00 -5.74 -2.64
N PHE A 62 -3.48 -4.55 -3.01
CA PHE A 62 -3.63 -3.44 -2.06
C PHE A 62 -5.04 -3.30 -1.49
N LEU A 63 -6.10 -3.58 -2.26
CA LEU A 63 -7.45 -3.16 -1.91
C LEU A 63 -8.34 -4.30 -1.41
N ILE A 64 -8.46 -5.37 -2.19
CA ILE A 64 -9.35 -6.50 -1.86
C ILE A 64 -9.00 -7.15 -0.50
N PRO A 65 -7.72 -7.44 -0.18
CA PRO A 65 -7.38 -8.08 1.08
C PRO A 65 -7.37 -7.11 2.28
N ASP A 66 -7.31 -5.79 2.05
CA ASP A 66 -7.15 -4.81 3.13
C ASP A 66 -8.50 -4.27 3.64
N HIS A 67 -8.94 -4.84 4.76
CA HIS A 67 -10.17 -4.44 5.43
C HIS A 67 -10.13 -3.03 6.02
N TYR A 68 -8.98 -2.39 6.21
CA TYR A 68 -8.95 -0.98 6.58
C TYR A 68 -9.42 -0.10 5.42
N LEU A 69 -9.04 -0.44 4.19
CA LEU A 69 -9.41 0.32 2.99
C LEU A 69 -10.89 0.15 2.64
N PHE A 70 -11.33 -1.09 2.43
CA PHE A 70 -12.73 -1.31 2.03
C PHE A 70 -13.72 -0.96 3.14
N ARG A 71 -13.35 -1.03 4.43
CA ARG A 71 -14.20 -0.55 5.53
C ARG A 71 -14.44 0.95 5.45
N MET A 72 -13.42 1.73 5.10
CA MET A 72 -13.59 3.18 4.92
C MET A 72 -14.56 3.49 3.78
N LEU A 73 -14.38 2.83 2.64
CA LEU A 73 -15.26 2.98 1.47
C LEU A 73 -16.71 2.55 1.78
N TYR A 74 -16.86 1.40 2.43
CA TYR A 74 -18.16 0.89 2.85
C TYR A 74 -18.87 1.82 3.83
N SER A 75 -18.13 2.45 4.75
CA SER A 75 -18.69 3.43 5.68
C SER A 75 -19.30 4.66 4.99
N GLN A 76 -18.92 4.94 3.75
CA GLN A 76 -19.45 6.03 2.92
C GLN A 76 -20.52 5.56 1.92
N GLY A 77 -21.01 4.32 2.05
CA GLY A 77 -22.10 3.78 1.24
C GLY A 77 -21.66 3.05 -0.03
N ILE A 78 -20.37 2.76 -0.20
CA ILE A 78 -19.87 1.97 -1.34
C ILE A 78 -20.03 0.48 -1.00
N PRO A 79 -20.88 -0.28 -1.71
CA PRO A 79 -21.13 -1.68 -1.37
C PRO A 79 -19.91 -2.57 -1.64
N LEU A 80 -19.68 -3.58 -0.80
CA LEU A 80 -18.52 -4.47 -0.87
C LEU A 80 -18.45 -5.23 -2.21
N GLU A 81 -19.59 -5.63 -2.75
CA GLU A 81 -19.68 -6.29 -4.05
C GLU A 81 -19.21 -5.42 -5.21
N SER A 82 -19.31 -4.08 -5.11
CA SER A 82 -18.76 -3.16 -6.12
C SER A 82 -17.23 -3.01 -6.03
N LEU A 83 -16.64 -3.46 -4.92
CA LEU A 83 -15.21 -3.46 -4.65
C LEU A 83 -14.55 -4.82 -4.90
N GLY A 84 -15.27 -5.77 -5.51
CA GLY A 84 -14.76 -7.12 -5.77
C GLY A 84 -14.58 -8.00 -4.53
N ILE A 85 -15.11 -7.58 -3.37
CA ILE A 85 -15.01 -8.36 -2.12
C ILE A 85 -15.99 -9.53 -2.17
N ALA A 86 -15.46 -10.75 -2.11
CA ALA A 86 -16.24 -11.98 -2.23
C ALA A 86 -17.37 -12.08 -1.20
N ARG A 87 -18.52 -12.59 -1.65
CA ARG A 87 -19.70 -12.85 -0.82
C ARG A 87 -19.80 -14.32 -0.45
N LEU A 88 -20.35 -14.61 0.73
CA LEU A 88 -20.56 -15.98 1.20
C LEU A 88 -21.73 -16.69 0.49
N ASP A 89 -22.65 -15.94 -0.12
CA ASP A 89 -23.80 -16.48 -0.85
C ASP A 89 -23.50 -16.81 -2.32
N GLY A 90 -22.26 -16.60 -2.77
CA GLY A 90 -21.80 -16.93 -4.12
C GLY A 90 -22.36 -16.02 -5.22
N ILE A 91 -23.05 -14.93 -4.87
CA ILE A 91 -23.49 -13.94 -5.84
C ILE A 91 -22.26 -13.25 -6.44
N GLU A 92 -22.28 -13.04 -7.75
CA GLU A 92 -21.18 -12.38 -8.45
C GLU A 92 -20.94 -10.96 -7.92
N VAL A 93 -19.66 -10.62 -7.84
CA VAL A 93 -19.16 -9.30 -7.46
C VAL A 93 -18.48 -8.66 -8.66
N GLU A 94 -18.12 -7.39 -8.55
CA GLU A 94 -17.34 -6.70 -9.57
C GLU A 94 -16.04 -7.47 -9.89
N LYS A 95 -15.80 -7.72 -11.18
CA LYS A 95 -14.61 -8.45 -11.68
C LYS A 95 -13.66 -7.53 -12.45
N ASP A 96 -14.07 -6.31 -12.75
CA ASP A 96 -13.18 -5.30 -13.33
C ASP A 96 -12.32 -4.67 -12.23
N HIS A 97 -11.16 -5.29 -11.99
CA HIS A 97 -10.18 -4.82 -11.01
C HIS A 97 -9.75 -3.36 -11.25
N ARG A 98 -9.71 -2.89 -12.50
CA ARG A 98 -9.36 -1.51 -12.82
C ARG A 98 -10.49 -0.56 -12.46
N LYS A 99 -11.75 -0.95 -12.69
CA LYS A 99 -12.91 -0.17 -12.22
C LYS A 99 -12.94 -0.06 -10.71
N THR A 100 -12.69 -1.17 -9.98
CA THR A 100 -12.56 -1.16 -8.52
C THR A 100 -11.44 -0.23 -8.05
N TRP A 101 -10.28 -0.26 -8.70
CA TRP A 101 -9.19 0.68 -8.42
C TRP A 101 -9.59 2.14 -8.62
N LYS A 102 -10.32 2.45 -9.70
CA LYS A 102 -10.83 3.80 -9.96
C LYS A 102 -11.77 4.27 -8.86
N THR A 103 -12.68 3.42 -8.41
CA THR A 103 -13.57 3.73 -7.27
C THR A 103 -12.76 4.05 -6.01
N PHE A 104 -11.69 3.29 -5.73
CA PHE A 104 -10.79 3.62 -4.63
C PHE A 104 -10.09 4.96 -4.82
N ALA A 105 -9.54 5.23 -6.01
CA ALA A 105 -8.87 6.48 -6.32
C ALA A 105 -9.79 7.71 -6.24
N GLU A 106 -11.04 7.58 -6.65
CA GLU A 106 -12.08 8.62 -6.53
C GLU A 106 -12.38 8.98 -5.08
N ASN A 107 -12.28 8.00 -4.19
CA ASN A 107 -12.60 8.13 -2.77
C ASN A 107 -11.35 8.23 -1.89
N TYR A 108 -10.16 8.32 -2.48
CA TYR A 108 -8.90 8.28 -1.73
C TYR A 108 -8.71 9.48 -0.78
N PHE A 109 -9.49 10.55 -0.98
CA PHE A 109 -9.52 11.70 -0.05
C PHE A 109 -10.06 11.34 1.35
N LEU A 110 -10.83 10.27 1.48
CA LEU A 110 -11.37 9.80 2.77
C LEU A 110 -10.28 9.36 3.74
N PHE A 111 -9.11 8.97 3.24
CA PHE A 111 -7.99 8.48 4.04
C PHE A 111 -7.14 9.61 4.62
N ARG A 112 -7.46 10.88 4.36
CA ARG A 112 -6.74 12.03 4.93
C ARG A 112 -6.78 11.96 6.47
N GLY A 113 -5.59 12.03 7.08
CA GLY A 113 -5.44 11.94 8.55
C GLY A 113 -5.51 10.50 9.10
N THR A 114 -5.61 9.49 8.25
CA THR A 114 -5.63 8.07 8.66
C THR A 114 -4.24 7.44 8.49
N PRO A 115 -3.90 6.39 9.26
CA PRO A 115 -2.65 5.65 9.07
C PRO A 115 -2.58 4.96 7.70
N SER A 116 -3.72 4.52 7.13
CA SER A 116 -3.76 3.90 5.80
C SER A 116 -3.20 4.80 4.69
N ARG A 117 -3.38 6.13 4.81
CA ARG A 117 -2.76 7.09 3.87
C ARG A 117 -1.24 7.04 3.95
N ILE A 118 -0.68 7.00 5.17
CA ILE A 118 0.76 6.93 5.40
C ILE A 118 1.33 5.62 4.84
N TRP A 119 0.69 4.49 5.14
CA TRP A 119 1.16 3.17 4.69
C TRP A 119 1.11 3.02 3.17
N PHE A 120 0.00 3.43 2.55
CA PHE A 120 -0.15 3.32 1.10
C PHE A 120 0.80 4.25 0.34
N GLU A 121 0.97 5.50 0.79
CA GLU A 121 1.94 6.41 0.16
C GLU A 121 3.39 5.95 0.36
N HIS A 122 3.71 5.36 1.51
CA HIS A 122 5.02 4.73 1.72
C HIS A 122 5.25 3.56 0.75
N ALA A 123 4.26 2.68 0.56
CA ALA A 123 4.36 1.59 -0.41
C ALA A 123 4.50 2.10 -1.85
N LEU A 124 3.74 3.11 -2.27
CA LEU A 124 3.91 3.71 -3.59
C LEU A 124 5.30 4.31 -3.76
N HIS A 125 5.74 5.16 -2.84
CA HIS A 125 6.99 5.91 -2.99
C HIS A 125 8.23 5.04 -2.74
N GLU A 126 8.39 4.48 -1.54
CA GLU A 126 9.63 3.81 -1.14
C GLU A 126 9.76 2.40 -1.73
N VAL A 127 8.65 1.68 -1.87
CA VAL A 127 8.69 0.29 -2.35
C VAL A 127 8.62 0.24 -3.88
N LEU A 128 7.66 0.95 -4.48
CA LEU A 128 7.38 0.89 -5.92
C LEU A 128 8.09 1.99 -6.73
N GLY A 129 8.56 3.07 -6.10
CA GLY A 129 9.18 4.21 -6.78
C GLY A 129 8.18 5.11 -7.51
N ILE A 130 6.90 5.05 -7.13
CA ILE A 130 5.80 5.81 -7.75
C ILE A 130 5.59 7.11 -6.98
N GLU A 131 5.97 8.22 -7.61
CA GLU A 131 5.89 9.56 -7.04
C GLU A 131 4.56 10.27 -7.36
N LEU A 132 3.48 9.54 -7.71
CA LEU A 132 2.20 10.15 -8.06
C LEU A 132 1.19 10.03 -6.92
N HIS A 133 0.53 11.14 -6.59
CA HIS A 133 -0.59 11.09 -5.65
C HIS A 133 -1.78 10.39 -6.32
N LEU A 134 -2.31 9.36 -5.67
CA LEU A 134 -3.54 8.72 -6.12
C LEU A 134 -4.71 9.70 -6.07
N ASN A 135 -5.37 9.88 -7.21
CA ASN A 135 -6.58 10.66 -7.40
C ASN A 135 -7.24 10.22 -8.73
N PRO A 136 -8.48 10.65 -9.06
CA PRO A 136 -9.15 10.22 -10.29
C PRO A 136 -8.33 10.38 -11.58
N LYS A 137 -7.46 11.40 -11.66
CA LYS A 137 -6.71 11.72 -12.88
C LYS A 137 -5.43 10.90 -13.03
N THR A 138 -4.89 10.39 -11.92
CA THR A 138 -3.67 9.57 -11.89
C THR A 138 -3.98 8.08 -11.71
N ALA A 139 -5.23 7.72 -11.43
CA ALA A 139 -5.66 6.36 -11.11
C ALA A 139 -5.17 5.33 -12.13
N ASP A 140 -5.42 5.54 -13.42
CA ASP A 140 -5.00 4.62 -14.49
C ASP A 140 -3.48 4.50 -14.57
N LYS A 141 -2.76 5.63 -14.55
CA LYS A 141 -1.30 5.63 -14.63
C LYS A 141 -0.66 4.88 -13.46
N ILE A 142 -1.14 5.11 -12.23
CA ILE A 142 -0.63 4.42 -11.04
C ILE A 142 -0.98 2.94 -11.10
N TYR A 143 -2.18 2.57 -11.55
CA TYR A 143 -2.57 1.17 -11.71
C TYR A 143 -1.65 0.43 -12.67
N ASP A 144 -1.37 1.04 -13.84
CA ASP A 144 -0.49 0.47 -14.85
C ASP A 144 0.94 0.33 -14.32
N GLU A 145 1.46 1.38 -13.68
CA GLU A 145 2.82 1.39 -13.13
C GLU A 145 3.00 0.36 -12.00
N ILE A 146 2.01 0.18 -11.12
CA ILE A 146 2.03 -0.89 -10.12
C ILE A 146 2.09 -2.24 -10.81
N ASN A 147 1.21 -2.52 -11.78
CA ASN A 147 1.16 -3.83 -12.42
C ASN A 147 2.46 -4.13 -13.20
N ASP A 148 3.03 -3.13 -13.88
CA ASP A 148 4.33 -3.25 -14.57
C ASP A 148 5.46 -3.56 -13.58
N LYS A 149 5.41 -3.02 -12.37
CA LYS A 149 6.37 -3.36 -11.29
C LYS A 149 6.14 -4.77 -10.77
N LEU A 150 4.90 -5.14 -10.46
CA LEU A 150 4.55 -6.45 -9.90
C LEU A 150 4.90 -7.61 -10.85
N ALA A 151 4.94 -7.38 -12.16
CA ALA A 151 5.36 -8.37 -13.15
C ALA A 151 6.89 -8.64 -13.17
N GLN A 152 7.70 -7.83 -12.50
CA GLN A 152 9.16 -7.98 -12.49
C GLN A 152 9.60 -8.95 -11.38
N GLU A 153 10.66 -9.74 -11.63
CA GLU A 153 11.25 -10.66 -10.64
C GLU A 153 11.64 -9.96 -9.33
N PHE A 154 11.99 -8.67 -9.41
CA PHE A 154 12.33 -7.84 -8.25
C PHE A 154 11.17 -7.64 -7.25
N PHE A 155 9.93 -7.89 -7.68
CA PHE A 155 8.72 -7.78 -6.86
C PHE A 155 8.11 -9.15 -6.52
N GLN A 156 8.83 -10.24 -6.75
CA GLN A 156 8.41 -11.55 -6.25
C GLN A 156 8.48 -11.61 -4.72
N PRO A 157 7.63 -12.43 -4.07
CA PRO A 157 7.52 -12.50 -2.61
C PRO A 157 8.86 -12.71 -1.88
N ARG A 158 9.71 -13.64 -2.35
CA ARG A 158 11.03 -13.90 -1.73
C ARG A 158 12.00 -12.74 -1.94
N THR A 159 12.04 -12.17 -3.14
CA THR A 159 12.90 -11.01 -3.42
C THR A 159 12.52 -9.80 -2.56
N LEU A 160 11.22 -9.57 -2.36
CA LEU A 160 10.73 -8.52 -1.48
C LEU A 160 11.04 -8.81 -0.01
N PHE A 161 10.91 -10.06 0.44
CA PHE A 161 11.27 -10.48 1.79
C PHE A 161 12.71 -10.11 2.12
N ASP A 162 13.64 -10.46 1.23
CA ASP A 162 15.07 -10.15 1.37
C ASP A 162 15.33 -8.64 1.30
N ARG A 163 14.71 -7.94 0.34
CA ARG A 163 14.85 -6.49 0.17
C ARG A 163 14.36 -5.71 1.37
N PHE A 164 13.28 -6.17 2.01
CA PHE A 164 12.75 -5.56 3.23
C PHE A 164 13.57 -5.89 4.47
N ASN A 165 14.64 -6.68 4.35
CA ASN A 165 15.50 -7.09 5.46
C ASN A 165 14.69 -7.74 6.59
N ILE A 166 13.77 -8.63 6.23
CA ILE A 166 12.93 -9.34 7.22
C ILE A 166 13.74 -10.50 7.80
N GLU A 167 13.95 -10.48 9.12
CA GLU A 167 14.63 -11.57 9.85
C GLU A 167 13.63 -12.64 10.30
N VAL A 168 12.44 -12.22 10.71
CA VAL A 168 11.37 -13.11 11.18
C VAL A 168 10.04 -12.66 10.60
N LEU A 169 9.28 -13.61 10.04
CA LEU A 169 7.88 -13.46 9.66
C LEU A 169 7.11 -14.68 10.15
N ALA A 170 6.13 -14.46 11.02
CA ALA A 170 5.29 -15.51 11.63
C ALA A 170 3.81 -15.33 11.31
#